data_AF-A0AAJ2UDF4-F1
#
_entry.id   AF-A0AAJ2UDF4-F1
#
_cell.length_a   1.000
_cell.length_b   1.000
_cell.length_c   1.000
_cell.angle_alpha   90.00
_cell.angle_beta   90.00
_cell.angle_gamma   90.00
#
_symmetry.space_group_name_H-M   'P 1'
#
loop_
_entity.id
_entity.type
_entity.pdbx_description
1 polymer ?
#
loop_
_entity_poly.entity_id
_entity_poly.type
_entity_poly.pdbx_seq_one_letter_code
_entity_poly.pdbx_strand_id
1 'polypeptide(L)'
;MAIKDLIKLKEFSPFKGLVFNSLAQEIKARPVIIFHDTENDRYYYIKARDARWDNGKLKDAFDGEILIPKSDKSNTLFTKDSYLDCSRVFYIGDSELEELAKNHPKTEILDLKELEFSQAEKMFDKIYEFVTSEPPYIVISSVSYDSKTKITKPKVWYASDLHLNNDYKTIWFKTKKIKELKDKLHKEKNQISLDLFKGILDDAWGEYRKEKVYNPLFQWIRENKFVQKGLNSIEIIREYNKSSSPLVLATIEPDTIYICLVNNRWRDILKSWLSNDRWDFILSEKLLATDFKFMIDWFEKNNLDINMESFNQFRNSIQESQDWGEFFYFYELENKLDEEISKLQEKQQQIQNQETIRDKLTYQNLRLQAEKWVQEAEEGLKRKEEDLKKFVAELKTKM
;
A
#
# COMPACT_ATOMS: atom_id res chain seq x y z
N MET A 1 13.72 -15.56 -17.42
CA MET A 1 14.18 -16.59 -16.45
C MET A 1 13.98 -15.95 -15.08
N ALA A 2 13.17 -16.52 -14.18
CA ALA A 2 12.80 -15.79 -12.97
C ALA A 2 14.04 -15.56 -12.08
N ILE A 3 14.19 -14.35 -11.53
CA ILE A 3 15.23 -13.95 -10.57
C ILE A 3 15.33 -14.87 -9.33
N LYS A 4 14.39 -15.81 -9.16
CA LYS A 4 14.35 -16.80 -8.09
C LYS A 4 15.53 -17.78 -8.02
N ASP A 5 16.42 -17.81 -9.02
CA ASP A 5 17.55 -18.76 -9.06
C ASP A 5 18.93 -18.15 -8.73
N LEU A 6 19.02 -16.89 -8.30
CA LEU A 6 20.31 -16.29 -7.92
C LEU A 6 20.50 -16.16 -6.40
N ILE A 7 21.68 -16.62 -5.96
CA ILE A 7 22.42 -16.27 -4.72
C ILE A 7 22.37 -17.34 -3.61
N LYS A 8 23.37 -18.23 -3.65
CA LYS A 8 24.04 -18.73 -2.44
C LYS A 8 25.08 -17.68 -2.02
N LEU A 9 24.88 -17.07 -0.85
CA LEU A 9 25.68 -15.99 -0.26
C LEU A 9 27.16 -16.37 -0.09
N LYS A 10 28.09 -15.58 -0.64
CA LYS A 10 29.51 -15.52 -0.24
C LYS A 10 30.07 -14.10 -0.37
N GLU A 11 30.60 -13.61 0.76
CA GLU A 11 31.45 -12.43 1.06
C GLU A 11 31.37 -11.13 0.24
N PHE A 12 31.27 -10.03 1.01
CA PHE A 12 31.00 -8.64 0.62
C PHE A 12 32.11 -7.92 -0.17
N SER A 13 31.73 -7.21 -1.24
CA SER A 13 32.50 -6.09 -1.83
C SER A 13 31.53 -5.00 -2.34
N PRO A 14 31.59 -3.75 -1.85
CA PRO A 14 30.70 -2.68 -2.32
C PRO A 14 31.02 -2.35 -3.79
N PHE A 15 30.00 -2.41 -4.65
CA PHE A 15 30.14 -2.10 -6.08
C PHE A 15 30.51 -0.62 -6.29
N LYS A 16 31.25 -0.36 -7.37
CA LYS A 16 31.47 1.00 -7.87
C LYS A 16 30.46 1.32 -8.97
N GLY A 17 29.73 2.42 -8.86
CA GLY A 17 28.93 2.94 -9.99
C GLY A 17 27.43 2.61 -10.00
N LEU A 18 26.80 2.27 -8.88
CA LEU A 18 25.33 2.16 -8.82
C LEU A 18 24.67 3.26 -8.01
N VAL A 19 25.41 3.85 -7.07
CA VAL A 19 24.88 4.89 -6.18
C VAL A 19 25.61 6.19 -6.47
N PHE A 20 24.84 7.28 -6.56
CA PHE A 20 25.33 8.58 -6.96
C PHE A 20 24.77 9.70 -6.07
N ASN A 21 25.48 10.82 -6.01
CA ASN A 21 24.98 12.04 -5.39
C ASN A 21 24.08 12.83 -6.35
N SER A 22 23.51 13.93 -5.88
CA SER A 22 22.61 14.80 -6.66
C SER A 22 23.29 15.46 -7.87
N LEU A 23 24.61 15.37 -7.94
CA LEU A 23 25.46 15.91 -8.99
C LEU A 23 26.04 14.80 -9.87
N ALA A 24 25.42 13.60 -9.84
CA ALA A 24 25.77 12.44 -10.65
C ALA A 24 27.19 11.90 -10.40
N GLN A 25 27.77 12.18 -9.23
CA GLN A 25 29.06 11.64 -8.81
C GLN A 25 28.86 10.39 -7.99
N GLU A 26 29.69 9.37 -8.23
CA GLU A 26 29.60 8.09 -7.56
C GLU A 26 29.83 8.20 -6.04
N ILE A 27 29.02 7.46 -5.26
CA ILE A 27 29.18 7.31 -3.81
C ILE A 27 29.34 5.83 -3.49
N LYS A 28 30.23 5.53 -2.53
CA LYS A 28 30.38 4.18 -1.98
C LYS A 28 29.23 3.85 -1.03
N ALA A 29 28.27 3.05 -1.48
CA ALA A 29 27.19 2.51 -0.66
C ALA A 29 26.64 1.20 -1.26
N ARG A 30 25.82 0.46 -0.49
CA ARG A 30 25.18 -0.77 -0.96
C ARG A 30 23.82 -0.44 -1.60
N PRO A 31 23.52 -0.86 -2.85
CA PRO A 31 22.18 -0.74 -3.40
C PRO A 31 21.24 -1.81 -2.79
N VAL A 32 20.01 -1.42 -2.50
CA VAL A 32 18.92 -2.29 -2.01
C VAL A 32 17.69 -2.05 -2.90
N ILE A 33 17.28 -3.06 -3.66
CA ILE A 33 16.05 -3.02 -4.46
C ILE A 33 14.88 -2.90 -3.51
N ILE A 34 14.01 -1.94 -3.78
CA ILE A 34 12.80 -1.68 -3.00
C ILE A 34 11.55 -2.25 -3.66
N PHE A 35 11.45 -2.19 -4.98
CA PHE A 35 10.39 -2.84 -5.76
C PHE A 35 10.74 -2.94 -7.25
N HIS A 36 9.97 -3.74 -7.97
CA HIS A 36 10.02 -3.88 -9.42
C HIS A 36 8.74 -3.33 -10.04
N ASP A 37 8.87 -2.29 -10.84
CA ASP A 37 7.81 -1.75 -11.69
C ASP A 37 7.72 -2.60 -12.96
N THR A 38 6.77 -3.52 -12.96
CA THR A 38 6.53 -4.44 -14.09
C THR A 38 5.93 -3.75 -15.32
N GLU A 39 5.38 -2.55 -15.18
CA GLU A 39 4.77 -1.85 -16.31
C GLU A 39 5.83 -1.12 -17.14
N ASN A 40 6.87 -0.61 -16.47
CA ASN A 40 7.98 0.08 -17.13
C ASN A 40 9.27 -0.75 -17.18
N ASP A 41 9.25 -2.01 -16.75
CA ASP A 41 10.39 -2.94 -16.65
C ASP A 41 11.60 -2.32 -15.93
N ARG A 42 11.36 -1.77 -14.73
CA ARG A 42 12.38 -1.04 -13.95
C ARG A 42 12.45 -1.53 -12.51
N TYR A 43 13.67 -1.72 -12.03
CA TYR A 43 13.94 -1.89 -10.61
C TYR A 43 14.21 -0.55 -9.96
N TYR A 44 13.50 -0.27 -8.88
CA TYR A 44 13.76 0.86 -8.01
C TYR A 44 14.58 0.38 -6.82
N TYR A 45 15.59 1.16 -6.45
CA TYR A 45 16.48 0.84 -5.35
C TYR A 45 16.95 2.09 -4.63
N ILE A 46 17.35 1.91 -3.38
CA ILE A 46 17.93 2.96 -2.53
C ILE A 46 19.27 2.49 -2.00
N LYS A 47 19.95 3.34 -1.22
CA LYS A 47 21.27 3.00 -0.68
C LYS A 47 21.21 2.63 0.80
N ALA A 48 22.00 1.64 1.19
CA ALA A 48 22.24 1.25 2.56
C ALA A 48 23.71 1.43 2.94
N ARG A 49 23.96 1.73 4.22
CA ARG A 49 25.29 1.77 4.84
C ARG A 49 25.26 1.13 6.22
N ASP A 50 26.41 0.65 6.70
CA ASP A 50 26.53 0.14 8.07
C ASP A 50 26.21 1.25 9.08
N ALA A 51 25.28 0.96 9.99
CA ALA A 51 24.84 1.88 11.04
C ALA A 51 25.82 1.97 12.20
N ARG A 52 26.74 1.02 12.32
CA ARG A 52 27.75 1.00 13.38
C ARG A 52 29.14 1.33 12.85
N TRP A 53 29.94 1.98 13.69
CA TRP A 53 31.39 2.06 13.56
C TRP A 53 32.02 0.68 13.87
N ASP A 54 33.29 0.49 13.52
CA ASP A 54 34.02 -0.76 13.81
C ASP A 54 34.11 -1.05 15.31
N ASN A 55 34.01 -0.03 16.17
CA ASN A 55 33.95 -0.15 17.62
C ASN A 55 32.55 -0.50 18.19
N GLY A 56 31.57 -0.76 17.32
CA GLY A 56 30.21 -1.13 17.69
C GLY A 56 29.28 0.03 18.06
N LYS A 57 29.76 1.28 18.15
CA LYS A 57 28.89 2.44 18.40
C LYS A 57 28.05 2.79 17.18
N LEU A 58 26.81 3.22 17.42
CA LEU A 58 25.92 3.72 16.36
C LEU A 58 26.50 5.02 15.78
N LYS A 59 26.43 5.16 14.46
CA LYS A 59 26.71 6.39 13.73
C LYS A 59 25.49 7.30 13.82
N ASP A 60 25.68 8.60 13.65
CA ASP A 60 24.55 9.50 13.48
C ASP A 60 23.83 9.16 12.16
N ALA A 61 22.50 9.15 12.21
CA ALA A 61 21.67 9.02 11.02
C ALA A 61 21.69 10.34 10.24
N PHE A 62 21.64 10.28 8.92
CA PHE A 62 21.26 11.45 8.13
C PHE A 62 19.75 11.63 8.15
N ASP A 63 19.27 12.85 7.90
CA ASP A 63 17.83 13.20 7.95
C ASP A 63 16.95 12.30 7.06
N GLY A 64 17.54 11.72 6.02
CA GLY A 64 16.90 10.78 5.09
C GLY A 64 16.89 9.31 5.50
N GLU A 65 17.55 8.92 6.60
CA GLU A 65 17.87 7.53 6.90
C GLU A 65 16.99 6.91 7.99
N ILE A 66 16.55 5.67 7.75
CA ILE A 66 15.92 4.82 8.77
C ILE A 66 16.89 3.74 9.24
N LEU A 67 16.82 3.38 10.52
CA LEU A 67 17.60 2.28 11.08
C LEU A 67 16.89 0.95 10.82
N ILE A 68 17.55 0.06 10.11
CA ILE A 68 17.17 -1.34 9.98
C ILE A 68 18.06 -2.15 10.92
N PRO A 69 17.51 -2.75 11.99
CA PRO A 69 18.28 -3.61 12.87
C PRO A 69 18.74 -4.85 12.11
N LYS A 70 19.85 -5.44 12.57
CA LYS A 70 20.26 -6.75 12.09
C LYS A 70 19.13 -7.74 12.28
N SER A 71 18.98 -8.66 11.33
CA SER A 71 18.06 -9.78 11.44
C SER A 71 18.81 -11.00 11.99
N ASP A 72 18.19 -11.69 12.94
CA ASP A 72 18.72 -12.95 13.50
C ASP A 72 18.34 -14.18 12.64
N LYS A 73 17.58 -13.97 11.56
CA LYS A 73 17.23 -15.03 10.61
C LYS A 73 18.45 -15.40 9.75
N SER A 74 18.64 -16.69 9.49
CA SER A 74 19.66 -17.16 8.55
C SER A 74 19.35 -16.68 7.12
N ASN A 75 20.37 -16.34 6.33
CA ASN A 75 20.24 -15.85 4.95
C ASN A 75 19.36 -14.59 4.85
N THR A 76 19.77 -13.52 5.56
CA THR A 76 19.07 -12.23 5.56
C THR A 76 19.97 -11.11 5.03
N LEU A 77 19.33 -10.15 4.39
CA LEU A 77 19.86 -8.92 3.81
C LEU A 77 20.67 -8.10 4.80
N PHE A 78 20.13 -7.98 6.01
CA PHE A 78 20.64 -7.11 7.05
C PHE A 78 21.32 -7.95 8.13
N THR A 79 22.49 -8.51 7.80
CA THR A 79 23.33 -9.23 8.78
C THR A 79 23.96 -8.31 9.83
N LYS A 80 23.85 -7.00 9.62
CA LYS A 80 24.31 -5.94 10.52
C LYS A 80 23.28 -4.81 10.53
N ASP A 81 23.22 -4.08 11.65
CA ASP A 81 22.47 -2.84 11.74
C ASP A 81 22.90 -1.90 10.61
N SER A 82 21.92 -1.42 9.85
CA SER A 82 22.15 -0.64 8.64
C SER A 82 21.24 0.58 8.60
N TYR A 83 21.76 1.68 8.09
CA TYR A 83 20.95 2.83 7.71
C TYR A 83 20.55 2.71 6.26
N LEU A 84 19.25 2.89 6.00
CA LEU A 84 18.64 2.86 4.67
C LEU A 84 18.20 4.29 4.31
N ASP A 85 18.79 4.87 3.26
CA ASP A 85 18.54 6.26 2.86
C ASP A 85 17.32 6.36 1.95
N CYS A 86 16.21 6.81 2.52
CA CYS A 86 14.92 6.97 1.87
C CYS A 86 14.82 8.27 1.07
N SER A 87 15.81 9.17 1.13
CA SER A 87 15.79 10.45 0.42
C SER A 87 16.52 10.39 -0.94
N ARG A 88 17.10 9.24 -1.30
CA ARG A 88 17.76 9.04 -2.60
C ARG A 88 17.32 7.75 -3.27
N VAL A 89 16.49 7.89 -4.30
CA VAL A 89 15.93 6.80 -5.09
C VAL A 89 16.59 6.72 -6.44
N PHE A 90 16.95 5.50 -6.82
CA PHE A 90 17.53 5.16 -8.10
C PHE A 90 16.62 4.17 -8.83
N TYR A 91 16.68 4.17 -10.15
CA TYR A 91 16.07 3.10 -10.94
C TYR A 91 16.93 2.70 -12.14
N ILE A 92 16.81 1.43 -12.55
CA ILE A 92 17.55 0.81 -13.65
C ILE A 92 16.63 -0.15 -14.41
N GLY A 93 16.79 -0.27 -15.72
CA GLY A 93 16.02 -1.23 -16.52
C GLY A 93 16.33 -2.68 -16.14
N ASP A 94 15.33 -3.56 -16.23
CA ASP A 94 15.47 -5.00 -15.91
C ASP A 94 16.62 -5.65 -16.69
N SER A 95 16.64 -5.49 -18.02
CA SER A 95 17.69 -6.06 -18.87
C SER A 95 19.09 -5.51 -18.56
N GLU A 96 19.20 -4.22 -18.25
CA GLU A 96 20.46 -3.58 -17.87
C GLU A 96 20.98 -4.10 -16.53
N LEU A 97 20.08 -4.32 -15.57
CA LEU A 97 20.39 -4.90 -14.26
C LEU A 97 20.85 -6.35 -14.41
N GLU A 98 20.15 -7.14 -15.22
CA GLU A 98 20.55 -8.52 -15.52
C GLU A 98 21.93 -8.58 -16.16
N GLU A 99 22.21 -7.73 -17.15
CA GLU A 99 23.51 -7.66 -17.82
C GLU A 99 24.62 -7.23 -16.85
N LEU A 100 24.33 -6.28 -15.96
CA LEU A 100 25.25 -5.85 -14.92
C LEU A 100 25.57 -7.00 -13.95
N ALA A 101 24.55 -7.71 -13.46
CA ALA A 101 24.71 -8.84 -12.55
C ALA A 101 25.53 -9.98 -13.19
N LYS A 102 25.26 -10.30 -14.47
CA LYS A 102 26.01 -11.32 -15.23
C LYS A 102 27.49 -10.94 -15.40
N ASN A 103 27.78 -9.68 -15.70
CA ASN A 103 29.15 -9.19 -15.91
C ASN A 103 29.93 -8.98 -14.61
N HIS A 104 29.21 -8.92 -13.48
CA HIS A 104 29.78 -8.70 -12.17
C HIS A 104 29.18 -9.71 -11.16
N PRO A 105 29.51 -11.01 -11.24
CA PRO A 105 28.87 -12.07 -10.44
C PRO A 105 29.18 -11.99 -8.93
N LYS A 106 30.10 -11.12 -8.51
CA LYS A 106 30.34 -10.78 -7.10
C LYS A 106 29.46 -9.63 -6.59
N THR A 107 28.57 -9.11 -7.43
CA THR A 107 27.65 -8.01 -7.09
C THR A 107 26.48 -8.60 -6.36
N GLU A 108 26.35 -8.20 -5.11
CA GLU A 108 25.19 -8.51 -4.31
C GLU A 108 24.21 -7.34 -4.42
N ILE A 109 23.10 -7.59 -5.11
CA ILE A 109 21.95 -6.69 -5.11
C ILE A 109 20.90 -7.34 -4.24
N LEU A 110 20.46 -6.58 -3.26
CA LEU A 110 19.67 -7.05 -2.14
C LEU A 110 18.18 -6.77 -2.41
N ASP A 111 17.30 -7.76 -2.26
CA ASP A 111 15.83 -7.66 -2.50
C ASP A 111 15.06 -7.38 -1.19
N LEU A 112 14.14 -6.41 -1.22
CA LEU A 112 13.27 -6.01 -0.11
C LEU A 112 12.36 -7.12 0.43
N LYS A 113 12.15 -8.21 -0.31
CA LYS A 113 11.31 -9.33 0.15
C LYS A 113 11.74 -9.94 1.49
N GLU A 114 12.95 -9.62 1.95
CA GLU A 114 13.50 -10.07 3.22
C GLU A 114 13.26 -9.12 4.41
N LEU A 115 12.74 -7.91 4.18
CA LEU A 115 12.33 -7.00 5.26
C LEU A 115 11.04 -7.49 5.93
N GLU A 116 10.96 -7.27 7.25
CA GLU A 116 9.69 -7.38 7.96
C GLU A 116 8.71 -6.32 7.45
N PHE A 117 7.41 -6.61 7.47
CA PHE A 117 6.38 -5.68 6.97
C PHE A 117 6.50 -4.28 7.59
N SER A 118 6.68 -4.20 8.91
CA SER A 118 6.83 -2.92 9.63
C SER A 118 8.10 -2.14 9.25
N GLN A 119 9.12 -2.81 8.71
CA GLN A 119 10.32 -2.15 8.19
C GLN A 119 10.08 -1.62 6.78
N ALA A 120 9.39 -2.41 5.94
CA ALA A 120 8.97 -1.97 4.62
C ALA A 120 8.02 -0.77 4.71
N GLU A 121 7.01 -0.84 5.58
CA GLU A 121 6.08 0.25 5.87
C GLU A 121 6.80 1.55 6.23
N LYS A 122 7.67 1.50 7.25
CA LYS A 122 8.50 2.66 7.64
C LYS A 122 9.32 3.24 6.48
N MET A 123 9.82 2.39 5.59
CA MET A 123 10.57 2.85 4.42
C MET A 123 9.65 3.52 3.40
N PHE A 124 8.53 2.90 3.02
CA PHE A 124 7.58 3.46 2.06
C PHE A 124 7.02 4.79 2.58
N ASP A 125 6.61 4.84 3.85
CA ASP A 125 6.10 6.06 4.50
C ASP A 125 7.15 7.17 4.48
N LYS A 126 8.42 6.85 4.79
CA LYS A 126 9.49 7.85 4.79
C LYS A 126 9.79 8.39 3.38
N ILE A 127 9.79 7.52 2.36
CA ILE A 127 9.95 7.96 0.97
C ILE A 127 8.74 8.84 0.58
N TYR A 128 7.52 8.44 0.93
CA TYR A 128 6.30 9.18 0.61
C TYR A 128 6.29 10.57 1.27
N GLU A 129 6.66 10.64 2.56
CA GLU A 129 6.83 11.90 3.30
C GLU A 129 7.79 12.84 2.54
N PHE A 130 8.93 12.34 2.09
CA PHE A 130 9.91 13.16 1.37
C PHE A 130 9.45 13.60 -0.02
N VAL A 131 8.69 12.76 -0.72
CA VAL A 131 8.09 13.09 -2.02
C VAL A 131 7.00 14.14 -1.88
N THR A 132 6.22 14.10 -0.79
CA THR A 132 5.04 14.97 -0.60
C THR A 132 5.27 16.20 0.27
N SER A 133 6.40 16.27 0.99
CA SER A 133 6.77 17.44 1.79
C SER A 133 6.88 18.74 0.96
N GLU A 134 6.63 19.87 1.60
CA GLU A 134 6.78 21.20 1.00
C GLU A 134 7.87 22.00 1.74
N PRO A 135 9.08 22.19 1.15
CA PRO A 135 9.54 21.68 -0.14
C PRO A 135 9.95 20.18 -0.07
N PRO A 136 9.90 19.43 -1.20
CA PRO A 136 10.27 18.02 -1.21
C PRO A 136 11.72 17.78 -0.79
N TYR A 137 11.98 16.64 -0.15
CA TYR A 137 13.32 16.24 0.29
C TYR A 137 13.79 14.93 -0.35
N ILE A 138 13.90 14.90 -1.68
CA ILE A 138 14.28 13.67 -2.39
C ILE A 138 15.22 13.93 -3.59
N VAL A 139 15.97 12.90 -3.98
CA VAL A 139 16.72 12.80 -5.24
C VAL A 139 16.24 11.57 -6.00
N ILE A 140 15.92 11.73 -7.29
CA ILE A 140 15.48 10.66 -8.17
C ILE A 140 16.45 10.57 -9.35
N SER A 141 17.05 9.41 -9.54
CA SER A 141 18.05 9.17 -10.59
C SER A 141 17.78 7.90 -11.39
N SER A 142 17.92 7.95 -12.71
CA SER A 142 18.04 6.74 -13.51
C SER A 142 19.51 6.33 -13.63
N VAL A 143 19.76 5.04 -13.68
CA VAL A 143 21.08 4.46 -13.92
C VAL A 143 20.96 3.54 -15.13
N SER A 144 21.77 3.77 -16.15
CA SER A 144 21.90 2.87 -17.30
C SER A 144 23.21 2.10 -17.24
N TYR A 145 23.24 0.93 -17.87
CA TYR A 145 24.44 0.10 -17.98
C TYR A 145 24.75 -0.18 -19.45
N ASP A 146 25.97 0.19 -19.86
CA ASP A 146 26.46 -0.10 -21.20
C ASP A 146 27.30 -1.37 -21.16
N SER A 147 26.76 -2.49 -21.67
CA SER A 147 27.46 -3.78 -21.66
C SER A 147 28.71 -3.84 -22.52
N LYS A 148 28.87 -2.94 -23.50
CA LYS A 148 30.09 -2.87 -24.32
C LYS A 148 31.22 -2.21 -23.53
N THR A 149 30.93 -1.09 -22.88
CA THR A 149 31.94 -0.34 -22.12
C THR A 149 32.08 -0.83 -20.67
N LYS A 150 31.10 -1.59 -20.17
CA LYS A 150 30.97 -2.03 -18.78
C LYS A 150 30.93 -0.87 -17.79
N ILE A 151 30.34 0.24 -18.23
CA ILE A 151 30.24 1.48 -17.45
C ILE A 151 28.77 1.78 -17.20
N THR A 152 28.48 2.09 -15.94
CA THR A 152 27.19 2.64 -15.54
C THR A 152 27.17 4.16 -15.71
N LYS A 153 26.02 4.70 -16.10
CA LYS A 153 25.85 6.15 -16.29
C LYS A 153 24.62 6.63 -15.53
N PRO A 154 24.79 7.53 -14.54
CA PRO A 154 23.68 8.15 -13.85
C PRO A 154 23.07 9.29 -14.68
N LYS A 155 21.77 9.51 -14.49
CA LYS A 155 21.08 10.72 -14.88
C LYS A 155 20.12 11.11 -13.77
N VAL A 156 20.36 12.27 -13.17
CA VAL A 156 19.50 12.85 -12.13
C VAL A 156 18.31 13.50 -12.82
N TRP A 157 17.11 13.06 -12.46
CA TRP A 157 15.84 13.59 -12.97
C TRP A 157 15.28 14.67 -12.05
N TYR A 158 15.42 14.46 -10.74
CA TYR A 158 14.99 15.39 -9.71
C TYR A 158 16.02 15.40 -8.58
N ALA A 159 16.27 16.57 -8.00
CA ALA A 159 16.99 16.69 -6.74
C ALA A 159 16.48 17.91 -5.98
N SER A 160 16.12 17.73 -4.71
CA SER A 160 15.73 18.85 -3.85
C SER A 160 16.86 19.86 -3.69
N ASP A 161 16.50 21.12 -3.46
CA ASP A 161 17.47 22.19 -3.26
C ASP A 161 18.38 21.92 -2.06
N LEU A 162 17.85 21.31 -1.01
CA LEU A 162 18.63 20.95 0.17
C LEU A 162 19.70 19.90 -0.19
N HIS A 163 19.34 18.86 -0.95
CA HIS A 163 20.29 17.87 -1.44
C HIS A 163 21.33 18.46 -2.39
N LEU A 164 20.89 19.26 -3.37
CA LEU A 164 21.78 19.93 -4.32
C LEU A 164 22.77 20.85 -3.61
N ASN A 165 22.30 21.65 -2.63
CA ASN A 165 23.15 22.56 -1.90
C ASN A 165 24.11 21.83 -0.96
N ASN A 166 23.70 20.75 -0.30
CA ASN A 166 24.57 19.95 0.56
C ASN A 166 25.67 19.25 -0.25
N ASP A 167 25.31 18.61 -1.35
CA ASP A 167 26.29 17.95 -2.23
C ASP A 167 27.21 19.00 -2.88
N TYR A 168 26.71 20.18 -3.25
CA TYR A 168 27.54 21.24 -3.81
C TYR A 168 28.49 21.89 -2.80
N LYS A 169 28.10 21.99 -1.52
CA LYS A 169 28.95 22.53 -0.44
C LYS A 169 30.12 21.61 -0.11
N THR A 170 29.91 20.30 -0.18
CA THR A 170 30.91 19.28 0.15
C THR A 170 31.93 19.03 -0.96
N ILE A 171 31.64 19.48 -2.19
CA ILE A 171 32.58 19.38 -3.32
C ILE A 171 33.70 20.42 -3.18
N TRP A 172 34.93 19.91 -3.05
CA TRP A 172 36.13 20.74 -2.98
C TRP A 172 36.44 21.43 -4.33
N PHE A 173 36.12 20.79 -5.46
CA PHE A 173 36.43 21.30 -6.82
C PHE A 173 35.16 21.63 -7.62
N LYS A 174 34.72 22.88 -7.56
CA LYS A 174 33.53 23.36 -8.27
C LYS A 174 33.83 23.67 -9.74
N THR A 175 33.69 22.67 -10.59
CA THR A 175 33.87 22.85 -12.05
C THR A 175 32.66 23.56 -12.68
N LYS A 176 32.87 24.18 -13.85
CA LYS A 176 31.79 24.80 -14.64
C LYS A 176 30.64 23.81 -14.91
N LYS A 177 30.98 22.57 -15.25
CA LYS A 177 30.03 21.49 -15.55
C LYS A 177 29.14 21.12 -14.34
N ILE A 178 29.69 21.13 -13.13
CA ILE A 178 28.93 20.87 -11.90
C ILE A 178 27.97 22.03 -11.61
N LYS A 179 28.42 23.26 -11.83
CA LYS A 179 27.57 24.45 -11.69
C LYS A 179 26.43 24.45 -12.71
N GLU A 180 26.73 24.18 -13.97
CA GLU A 180 25.72 24.06 -15.04
C GLU A 180 24.70 22.94 -14.75
N LEU A 181 25.14 21.80 -14.18
CA LEU A 181 24.24 20.73 -13.76
C LEU A 181 23.32 21.18 -12.62
N LYS A 182 23.87 21.85 -11.59
CA LYS A 182 23.09 22.42 -10.50
C LYS A 182 22.03 23.39 -11.04
N ASP A 183 22.44 24.33 -11.89
CA ASP A 183 21.55 25.35 -12.45
C ASP A 183 20.47 24.73 -13.37
N LYS A 184 20.81 23.63 -14.07
CA LYS A 184 19.86 22.87 -14.88
C LYS A 184 18.82 22.13 -14.02
N LEU A 185 19.26 21.49 -12.94
CA LEU A 185 18.40 20.75 -12.01
C LEU A 185 17.53 21.68 -11.16
N HIS A 186 17.80 22.98 -11.13
CA HIS A 186 17.01 23.97 -10.38
C HIS A 186 15.88 24.60 -11.22
N LYS A 187 15.68 24.20 -12.49
CA LYS A 187 14.63 24.75 -13.37
C LYS A 187 13.34 23.91 -13.36
N GLU A 188 12.20 24.57 -13.53
CA GLU A 188 10.79 24.15 -13.37
C GLU A 188 10.32 22.80 -13.99
N LYS A 189 11.14 22.05 -14.75
CA LYS A 189 10.75 20.75 -15.36
C LYS A 189 10.66 19.57 -14.38
N ASN A 190 10.74 19.85 -13.08
CA ASN A 190 10.99 18.87 -12.03
C ASN A 190 9.72 18.28 -11.41
N GLN A 191 8.60 19.02 -11.42
CA GLN A 191 7.37 18.57 -10.76
C GLN A 191 6.80 17.30 -11.41
N ILE A 192 6.82 17.21 -12.76
CA ILE A 192 6.33 16.04 -13.51
C ILE A 192 7.07 14.74 -13.11
N SER A 193 8.37 14.83 -12.83
CA SER A 193 9.15 13.64 -12.45
C SER A 193 8.83 13.18 -11.03
N LEU A 194 8.51 14.14 -10.14
CA LEU A 194 8.10 13.88 -8.76
C LEU A 194 6.71 13.24 -8.73
N ASP A 195 5.74 13.82 -9.45
CA ASP A 195 4.36 13.32 -9.52
C ASP A 195 4.29 11.91 -10.12
N LEU A 196 5.07 11.65 -11.18
CA LEU A 196 5.16 10.32 -11.78
C LEU A 196 5.75 9.30 -10.79
N PHE A 197 6.82 9.67 -10.07
CA PHE A 197 7.41 8.79 -9.06
C PHE A 197 6.45 8.53 -7.90
N LYS A 198 5.68 9.55 -7.48
CA LYS A 198 4.65 9.40 -6.47
C LYS A 198 3.63 8.33 -6.86
N GLY A 199 3.09 8.38 -8.08
CA GLY A 199 2.15 7.37 -8.57
C GLY A 199 2.74 5.96 -8.55
N ILE A 200 3.97 5.80 -9.05
CA ILE A 200 4.66 4.50 -9.05
C ILE A 200 4.90 3.98 -7.62
N LEU A 201 5.23 4.86 -6.67
CA LEU A 201 5.42 4.51 -5.27
C LEU A 201 4.10 4.06 -4.61
N ASP A 202 3.01 4.78 -4.88
CA ASP A 202 1.67 4.45 -4.39
C ASP A 202 1.21 3.09 -4.90
N ASP A 203 1.41 2.81 -6.19
CA ASP A 203 1.09 1.53 -6.81
C ASP A 203 1.92 0.38 -6.21
N ALA A 204 3.24 0.59 -6.07
CA ALA A 204 4.14 -0.41 -5.49
C ALA A 204 3.78 -0.71 -4.02
N TRP A 205 3.45 0.30 -3.23
CA TRP A 205 3.02 0.12 -1.85
C TRP A 205 1.65 -0.57 -1.77
N GLY A 206 0.73 -0.21 -2.66
CA GLY A 206 -0.57 -0.87 -2.80
C GLY A 206 -0.44 -2.37 -3.07
N GLU A 207 0.40 -2.76 -4.03
CA GLU A 207 0.68 -4.16 -4.36
C GLU A 207 1.37 -4.91 -3.20
N TYR A 208 2.32 -4.27 -2.51
CA TYR A 208 2.98 -4.88 -1.36
C TYR A 208 1.99 -5.13 -0.20
N ARG A 209 1.15 -4.13 0.15
CA ARG A 209 0.07 -4.30 1.13
C ARG A 209 -0.94 -5.35 0.70
N LYS A 210 -1.24 -5.44 -0.59
CA LYS A 210 -2.11 -6.48 -1.13
C LYS A 210 -1.55 -7.87 -0.86
N GLU A 211 -0.29 -8.11 -1.20
CA GLU A 211 0.35 -9.41 -0.99
C GLU A 211 0.46 -9.76 0.50
N LYS A 212 0.87 -8.81 1.34
CA LYS A 212 1.24 -9.08 2.74
C LYS A 212 0.08 -8.95 3.74
N VAL A 213 -0.95 -8.16 3.42
CA VAL A 213 -2.05 -7.83 4.33
C VAL A 213 -3.39 -8.23 3.73
N TYR A 214 -3.76 -7.67 2.58
CA TYR A 214 -5.13 -7.82 2.07
C TYR A 214 -5.46 -9.25 1.62
N ASN A 215 -4.57 -9.92 0.91
CA ASN A 215 -4.82 -11.29 0.42
C ASN A 215 -4.96 -12.30 1.58
N PRO A 216 -4.05 -12.36 2.57
CA PRO A 216 -4.22 -13.25 3.71
C PRO A 216 -5.49 -12.95 4.52
N LEU A 217 -5.79 -11.67 4.75
CA LEU A 217 -6.97 -11.24 5.50
C LEU A 217 -8.26 -11.62 4.78
N PHE A 218 -8.33 -11.38 3.47
CA PHE A 218 -9.45 -11.77 2.62
C PHE A 218 -9.70 -13.28 2.70
N GLN A 219 -8.64 -14.08 2.54
CA GLN A 219 -8.75 -15.53 2.59
C GLN A 219 -9.28 -16.01 3.94
N TRP A 220 -8.79 -15.44 5.04
CA TRP A 220 -9.26 -15.75 6.38
C TRP A 220 -10.74 -15.37 6.60
N ILE A 221 -11.16 -14.18 6.19
CA ILE A 221 -12.57 -13.75 6.28
C ILE A 221 -13.48 -14.70 5.51
N ARG A 222 -13.06 -15.06 4.29
CA ARG A 222 -13.80 -15.94 3.39
C ARG A 222 -13.94 -17.35 3.96
N GLU A 223 -12.85 -17.95 4.42
CA GLU A 223 -12.84 -19.30 4.99
C GLU A 223 -13.74 -19.41 6.23
N ASN A 224 -13.71 -18.39 7.08
CA ASN A 224 -14.54 -18.34 8.28
C ASN A 224 -15.99 -17.92 8.02
N LYS A 225 -16.28 -17.46 6.80
CA LYS A 225 -17.59 -17.03 6.35
C LYS A 225 -18.19 -15.91 7.22
N PHE A 226 -17.38 -14.99 7.73
CA PHE A 226 -17.85 -13.99 8.71
C PHE A 226 -18.93 -13.07 8.14
N VAL A 227 -18.69 -12.49 6.97
CA VAL A 227 -19.66 -11.62 6.29
C VAL A 227 -20.94 -12.41 5.94
N GLN A 228 -20.80 -13.69 5.57
CA GLN A 228 -21.94 -14.55 5.31
C GLN A 228 -22.76 -14.85 6.58
N LYS A 229 -22.11 -14.94 7.73
CA LYS A 229 -22.75 -15.07 9.06
C LYS A 229 -23.35 -13.75 9.58
N GLY A 230 -23.18 -12.65 8.85
CA GLY A 230 -23.74 -11.34 9.20
C GLY A 230 -22.92 -10.57 10.22
N LEU A 231 -21.61 -10.85 10.32
CA LEU A 231 -20.72 -10.03 11.15
C LEU A 231 -20.42 -8.69 10.47
N ASN A 232 -20.47 -7.62 11.24
CA ASN A 232 -20.01 -6.29 10.83
C ASN A 232 -18.47 -6.16 10.96
N SER A 233 -17.90 -5.08 10.45
CA SER A 233 -16.45 -4.87 10.44
C SER A 233 -15.85 -4.93 11.85
N ILE A 234 -16.48 -4.29 12.86
CA ILE A 234 -15.99 -4.30 14.25
C ILE A 234 -15.98 -5.72 14.82
N GLU A 235 -17.02 -6.50 14.55
CA GLU A 235 -17.12 -7.90 14.99
C GLU A 235 -16.04 -8.77 14.35
N ILE A 236 -15.77 -8.58 13.05
CA ILE A 236 -14.68 -9.29 12.36
C ILE A 236 -13.33 -8.98 13.01
N ILE A 237 -13.07 -7.72 13.36
CA ILE A 237 -11.79 -7.39 14.01
C ILE A 237 -11.73 -7.94 15.44
N ARG A 238 -12.84 -7.98 16.17
CA ARG A 238 -12.89 -8.66 17.47
C ARG A 238 -12.57 -10.15 17.33
N GLU A 239 -13.05 -10.82 16.29
CA GLU A 239 -12.65 -12.20 16.00
C GLU A 239 -11.17 -12.31 15.63
N TYR A 240 -10.63 -11.34 14.88
CA TYR A 240 -9.21 -11.29 14.55
C TYR A 240 -8.33 -11.16 15.81
N ASN A 241 -8.70 -10.24 16.72
CA ASN A 241 -7.98 -9.96 17.95
C ASN A 241 -8.06 -11.08 19.00
N LYS A 242 -9.00 -12.03 18.86
CA LYS A 242 -9.04 -13.26 19.68
C LYS A 242 -7.96 -14.26 19.28
N SER A 243 -7.40 -14.16 18.08
CA SER A 243 -6.33 -15.05 17.61
C SER A 243 -5.06 -14.78 18.41
N SER A 244 -4.46 -15.82 18.99
CA SER A 244 -3.18 -15.72 19.71
C SER A 244 -2.00 -15.40 18.79
N SER A 245 -2.17 -15.56 17.48
CA SER A 245 -1.17 -15.27 16.46
C SER A 245 -1.80 -14.39 15.38
N PRO A 246 -1.28 -13.17 15.14
CA PRO A 246 -1.80 -12.31 14.09
C PRO A 246 -1.52 -12.94 12.72
N LEU A 247 -2.53 -13.01 11.86
CA LEU A 247 -2.43 -13.60 10.52
C LEU A 247 -1.66 -12.69 9.57
N VAL A 248 -1.74 -11.37 9.80
CA VAL A 248 -0.99 -10.36 9.06
C VAL A 248 -0.17 -9.52 10.04
N LEU A 249 0.94 -8.99 9.55
CA LEU A 249 1.94 -8.25 10.34
C LEU A 249 1.59 -6.77 10.53
N ALA A 250 0.33 -6.40 10.32
CA ALA A 250 -0.20 -5.04 10.43
C ALA A 250 -1.34 -4.99 11.45
N THR A 251 -1.57 -3.81 12.03
CA THR A 251 -2.80 -3.53 12.78
C THR A 251 -3.98 -3.64 11.81
N ILE A 252 -5.01 -4.39 12.19
CA ILE A 252 -6.23 -4.52 11.39
C ILE A 252 -7.23 -3.47 11.85
N GLU A 253 -7.55 -2.57 10.94
CA GLU A 253 -8.56 -1.53 11.11
C GLU A 253 -9.81 -1.85 10.28
N PRO A 254 -10.98 -1.28 10.60
CA PRO A 254 -12.20 -1.57 9.85
C PRO A 254 -12.11 -1.18 8.36
N ASP A 255 -11.44 -0.08 8.03
CA ASP A 255 -11.18 0.31 6.64
C ASP A 255 -10.34 -0.74 5.91
N THR A 256 -9.36 -1.35 6.58
CA THR A 256 -8.51 -2.43 6.06
C THR A 256 -9.34 -3.67 5.71
N ILE A 257 -10.38 -3.97 6.50
CA ILE A 257 -11.33 -5.04 6.18
C ILE A 257 -12.09 -4.71 4.90
N TYR A 258 -12.65 -3.50 4.77
CA TYR A 258 -13.38 -3.12 3.56
C TYR A 258 -12.46 -3.06 2.33
N ILE A 259 -11.30 -2.41 2.45
CA ILE A 259 -10.27 -2.29 1.43
C ILE A 259 -9.79 -3.68 1.00
N CYS A 260 -9.63 -4.67 1.88
CA CYS A 260 -9.19 -6.01 1.45
C CYS A 260 -10.25 -6.74 0.61
N LEU A 261 -11.53 -6.52 0.89
CA LEU A 261 -12.63 -7.02 0.06
C LEU A 261 -12.72 -6.27 -1.27
N VAL A 262 -12.46 -4.95 -1.30
CA VAL A 262 -12.54 -4.12 -2.51
C VAL A 262 -11.31 -4.24 -3.41
N ASN A 263 -10.08 -4.22 -2.88
CA ASN A 263 -8.83 -4.18 -3.67
C ASN A 263 -8.47 -5.50 -4.37
N ASN A 264 -9.12 -6.61 -4.02
CA ASN A 264 -9.05 -7.82 -4.85
C ASN A 264 -9.66 -7.62 -6.25
N ARG A 265 -10.39 -6.52 -6.48
CA ARG A 265 -10.97 -6.07 -7.77
C ARG A 265 -10.01 -5.88 -8.95
N TRP A 266 -8.72 -5.56 -8.72
CA TRP A 266 -7.96 -4.82 -9.75
C TRP A 266 -6.90 -5.55 -10.58
N ARG A 267 -6.59 -6.83 -10.33
CA ARG A 267 -5.59 -7.55 -11.15
C ARG A 267 -6.01 -8.89 -11.72
N ASP A 268 -7.31 -9.09 -11.87
CA ASP A 268 -7.79 -10.11 -12.78
C ASP A 268 -8.63 -9.57 -13.93
N ILE A 269 -8.96 -8.29 -14.10
CA ILE A 269 -9.84 -7.84 -15.23
C ILE A 269 -9.38 -8.32 -16.64
N LEU A 270 -8.07 -8.53 -16.87
CA LEU A 270 -7.53 -9.10 -18.11
C LEU A 270 -7.43 -10.65 -18.15
N LYS A 271 -7.52 -11.35 -16.99
CA LYS A 271 -7.71 -12.81 -16.87
C LYS A 271 -9.17 -13.22 -16.54
N SER A 272 -10.01 -12.24 -16.17
CA SER A 272 -11.33 -12.29 -15.53
C SER A 272 -12.45 -12.66 -16.47
N TRP A 273 -12.20 -12.64 -17.77
CA TRP A 273 -13.12 -13.30 -18.69
C TRP A 273 -13.21 -14.82 -18.42
N LEU A 274 -12.27 -15.40 -17.66
CA LEU A 274 -12.24 -16.82 -17.28
C LEU A 274 -12.09 -17.11 -15.77
N SER A 275 -11.89 -16.10 -14.90
CA SER A 275 -11.72 -16.28 -13.44
C SER A 275 -12.82 -15.59 -12.60
N ASN A 276 -13.05 -16.16 -11.42
CA ASN A 276 -14.16 -15.96 -10.48
C ASN A 276 -14.27 -14.57 -9.80
N ASP A 277 -13.86 -13.48 -10.43
CA ASP A 277 -13.56 -12.19 -9.76
C ASP A 277 -14.78 -11.32 -9.45
N ARG A 278 -15.99 -11.91 -9.54
CA ARG A 278 -17.27 -11.25 -9.24
C ARG A 278 -17.76 -11.55 -7.81
N TRP A 279 -16.97 -12.29 -7.03
CA TRP A 279 -17.25 -12.70 -5.65
C TRP A 279 -16.90 -11.61 -4.63
N ASP A 280 -15.85 -10.85 -4.89
CA ASP A 280 -15.24 -9.94 -3.93
C ASP A 280 -16.09 -8.68 -3.70
N PHE A 281 -16.70 -8.16 -4.78
CA PHE A 281 -17.66 -7.05 -4.74
C PHE A 281 -18.91 -7.39 -3.92
N ILE A 282 -19.41 -8.63 -3.98
CA ILE A 282 -20.61 -9.01 -3.20
C ILE A 282 -20.31 -9.02 -1.71
N LEU A 283 -19.09 -9.44 -1.32
CA LEU A 283 -18.70 -9.46 0.08
C LEU A 283 -18.50 -8.04 0.63
N SER A 284 -17.91 -7.13 -0.14
CA SER A 284 -17.78 -5.72 0.29
C SER A 284 -19.15 -5.04 0.44
N GLU A 285 -20.07 -5.25 -0.51
CA GLU A 285 -21.44 -4.72 -0.42
C GLU A 285 -22.21 -5.30 0.78
N LYS A 286 -22.06 -6.61 1.03
CA LYS A 286 -22.71 -7.27 2.18
C LYS A 286 -22.13 -6.78 3.50
N LEU A 287 -20.83 -6.54 3.57
CA LEU A 287 -20.19 -5.96 4.74
C LEU A 287 -20.72 -4.54 4.99
N LEU A 288 -20.75 -3.69 3.96
CA LEU A 288 -21.29 -2.34 4.05
C LEU A 288 -22.75 -2.31 4.53
N ALA A 289 -23.59 -3.21 4.01
CA ALA A 289 -24.98 -3.32 4.47
C ALA A 289 -25.10 -3.73 5.94
N THR A 290 -24.20 -4.60 6.41
CA THR A 290 -24.16 -5.05 7.80
C THR A 290 -23.65 -3.94 8.72
N ASP A 291 -22.63 -3.20 8.30
CA ASP A 291 -22.12 -2.00 9.00
C ASP A 291 -23.18 -0.89 9.07
N PHE A 292 -23.90 -0.65 7.98
CA PHE A 292 -25.00 0.32 7.94
C PHE A 292 -26.14 -0.08 8.88
N LYS A 293 -26.54 -1.35 8.90
CA LYS A 293 -27.54 -1.84 9.85
C LYS A 293 -27.08 -1.62 11.30
N PHE A 294 -25.83 -1.94 11.61
CA PHE A 294 -25.27 -1.72 12.95
C PHE A 294 -25.35 -0.25 13.37
N MET A 295 -25.05 0.68 12.46
CA MET A 295 -25.21 2.12 12.70
C MET A 295 -26.66 2.52 12.98
N ILE A 296 -27.62 2.05 12.18
CA ILE A 296 -29.05 2.35 12.38
C ILE A 296 -29.55 1.77 13.72
N ASP A 297 -29.17 0.53 14.05
CA ASP A 297 -29.49 -0.10 15.33
C ASP A 297 -28.89 0.70 16.51
N TRP A 298 -27.71 1.31 16.31
CA TRP A 298 -27.10 2.20 17.31
C TRP A 298 -27.89 3.51 17.47
N PHE A 299 -28.36 4.15 16.38
CA PHE A 299 -29.23 5.33 16.49
C PHE A 299 -30.51 5.02 17.27
N GLU A 300 -31.19 3.91 16.93
CA GLU A 300 -32.42 3.48 17.60
C GLU A 300 -32.18 3.25 19.10
N LYS A 301 -31.10 2.54 19.45
CA LYS A 301 -30.73 2.27 20.85
C LYS A 301 -30.48 3.54 21.67
N ASN A 302 -29.99 4.61 21.03
CA ASN A 302 -29.69 5.88 21.69
C ASN A 302 -30.83 6.91 21.55
N ASN A 303 -32.00 6.52 21.04
CA ASN A 303 -33.15 7.40 20.78
C ASN A 303 -32.77 8.64 19.93
N LEU A 304 -31.91 8.45 18.94
CA LEU A 304 -31.50 9.50 18.01
C LEU A 304 -32.39 9.48 16.75
N ASP A 305 -32.34 10.54 15.95
CA ASP A 305 -33.03 10.61 14.65
C ASP A 305 -32.10 10.17 13.51
N ILE A 306 -32.64 9.78 12.36
CA ILE A 306 -31.82 9.41 11.20
C ILE A 306 -31.43 10.67 10.44
N ASN A 307 -30.28 11.23 10.77
CA ASN A 307 -29.72 12.41 10.13
C ASN A 307 -28.19 12.47 10.32
N MET A 308 -27.56 13.47 9.70
CA MET A 308 -26.11 13.67 9.77
C MET A 308 -25.60 14.05 11.16
N GLU A 309 -26.43 14.65 12.01
CA GLU A 309 -26.02 14.97 13.39
C GLU A 309 -25.87 13.69 14.21
N SER A 310 -26.81 12.76 14.10
CA SER A 310 -26.73 11.44 14.74
C SER A 310 -25.56 10.62 14.19
N PHE A 311 -25.28 10.73 12.89
CA PHE A 311 -24.09 10.12 12.29
C PHE A 311 -22.79 10.62 12.91
N ASN A 312 -22.66 11.94 13.11
CA ASN A 312 -21.50 12.51 13.79
C ASN A 312 -21.38 12.00 15.23
N GLN A 313 -22.49 11.87 15.95
CA GLN A 313 -22.50 11.29 17.29
C GLN A 313 -22.08 9.82 17.31
N PHE A 314 -22.56 9.02 16.35
CA PHE A 314 -22.13 7.63 16.16
C PHE A 314 -20.64 7.56 15.88
N ARG A 315 -20.15 8.36 14.93
CA ARG A 315 -18.73 8.44 14.58
C ARG A 315 -17.87 8.74 15.79
N ASN A 316 -18.20 9.80 16.54
CA ASN A 316 -17.49 10.16 17.77
C ASN A 316 -17.52 9.03 18.79
N SER A 317 -18.69 8.39 19.00
CA SER A 317 -18.82 7.28 19.94
C SER A 317 -17.96 6.06 19.56
N ILE A 318 -17.89 5.71 18.28
CA ILE A 318 -17.03 4.62 17.80
C ILE A 318 -15.55 5.00 17.96
N GLN A 319 -15.17 6.24 17.66
CA GLN A 319 -13.80 6.75 17.81
C GLN A 319 -13.34 6.85 19.28
N GLU A 320 -14.25 7.15 20.21
CA GLU A 320 -13.94 7.30 21.64
C GLU A 320 -13.98 5.99 22.43
N SER A 321 -14.85 5.05 22.05
CA SER A 321 -15.19 3.89 22.89
C SER A 321 -14.14 2.77 22.88
N GLN A 322 -13.27 2.77 21.89
CA GLN A 322 -12.19 1.79 21.69
C GLN A 322 -11.18 2.51 20.79
N ASP A 323 -9.87 2.36 20.99
CA ASP A 323 -8.78 3.04 20.25
C ASP A 323 -8.78 2.85 18.70
N TRP A 324 -9.91 2.50 18.08
CA TRP A 324 -10.22 2.63 16.65
C TRP A 324 -10.41 4.10 16.27
N GLY A 325 -9.32 4.89 16.32
CA GLY A 325 -9.30 6.22 15.67
C GLY A 325 -9.85 6.16 14.24
N GLU A 326 -10.13 7.32 13.62
CA GLU A 326 -10.55 7.66 12.22
C GLU A 326 -10.96 6.62 11.13
N PHE A 327 -11.13 5.33 11.41
CA PHE A 327 -10.88 4.23 10.47
C PHE A 327 -12.02 3.20 10.43
N PHE A 328 -13.23 3.59 10.82
CA PHE A 328 -14.42 2.98 10.21
C PHE A 328 -14.55 3.52 8.79
N TYR A 329 -15.10 2.78 7.83
CA TYR A 329 -15.32 3.29 6.47
C TYR A 329 -16.51 4.27 6.44
N PHE A 330 -16.43 5.30 7.28
CA PHE A 330 -17.43 6.31 7.55
C PHE A 330 -17.85 7.01 6.28
N TYR A 331 -16.94 7.23 5.33
CA TYR A 331 -17.27 7.85 4.05
C TYR A 331 -18.32 7.06 3.25
N GLU A 332 -18.22 5.73 3.11
CA GLU A 332 -19.29 4.97 2.43
C GLU A 332 -20.60 5.03 3.23
N LEU A 333 -20.53 4.98 4.56
CA LEU A 333 -21.72 5.00 5.41
C LEU A 333 -22.43 6.36 5.40
N GLU A 334 -21.66 7.44 5.38
CA GLU A 334 -22.10 8.82 5.22
C GLU A 334 -22.81 8.99 3.88
N ASN A 335 -22.14 8.63 2.77
CA ASN A 335 -22.75 8.66 1.44
C ASN A 335 -24.04 7.83 1.39
N LYS A 336 -24.04 6.66 2.02
CA LYS A 336 -25.20 5.79 2.08
C LYS A 336 -26.35 6.40 2.87
N LEU A 337 -26.02 6.99 4.01
CA LEU A 337 -27.00 7.67 4.84
C LEU A 337 -27.60 8.87 4.10
N ASP A 338 -26.78 9.67 3.41
CA ASP A 338 -27.22 10.79 2.59
C ASP A 338 -28.14 10.35 1.44
N GLU A 339 -27.79 9.26 0.74
CA GLU A 339 -28.65 8.66 -0.29
C GLU A 339 -30.03 8.27 0.29
N GLU A 340 -30.04 7.63 1.45
CA GLU A 340 -31.26 7.15 2.10
C GLU A 340 -32.10 8.30 2.67
N ILE A 341 -31.48 9.30 3.27
CA ILE A 341 -32.15 10.54 3.71
C ILE A 341 -32.79 11.23 2.50
N SER A 342 -32.08 11.33 1.38
CA SER A 342 -32.59 11.95 0.14
C SER A 342 -33.82 11.19 -0.39
N LYS A 343 -33.74 9.85 -0.48
CA LYS A 343 -34.89 9.01 -0.89
C LYS A 343 -36.08 9.15 0.05
N LEU A 344 -35.83 9.29 1.35
CA LEU A 344 -36.88 9.51 2.35
C LEU A 344 -37.52 10.88 2.17
N GLN A 345 -36.74 11.94 1.94
CA GLN A 345 -37.26 13.28 1.68
C GLN A 345 -38.12 13.31 0.41
N GLU A 346 -37.69 12.64 -0.67
CA GLU A 346 -38.47 12.49 -1.90
C GLU A 346 -39.80 11.74 -1.66
N LYS A 347 -39.75 10.60 -0.95
CA LYS A 347 -40.96 9.85 -0.56
C LYS A 347 -41.85 10.66 0.36
N GLN A 348 -41.29 11.46 1.25
CA GLN A 348 -42.04 12.29 2.19
C GLN A 348 -42.71 13.49 1.51
N GLN A 349 -42.10 14.09 0.49
CA GLN A 349 -42.78 15.06 -0.37
C GLN A 349 -43.96 14.41 -1.12
N GLN A 350 -43.86 13.13 -1.47
CA GLN A 350 -44.99 12.37 -2.03
C GLN A 350 -46.05 11.99 -0.97
N ILE A 351 -45.64 11.74 0.27
CA ILE A 351 -46.49 11.29 1.39
C ILE A 351 -47.10 12.44 2.21
N GLN A 352 -46.64 13.70 2.05
CA GLN A 352 -47.21 14.90 2.69
C GLN A 352 -48.72 15.13 2.39
N ASN A 353 -49.37 14.25 1.62
CA ASN A 353 -50.81 14.12 1.51
C ASN A 353 -51.50 13.27 2.61
N GLN A 354 -50.77 12.60 3.53
CA GLN A 354 -51.36 11.89 4.68
C GLN A 354 -50.43 11.90 5.89
N GLU A 355 -50.93 12.39 7.03
CA GLU A 355 -50.13 12.70 8.21
C GLU A 355 -50.06 11.57 9.27
N THR A 356 -48.85 11.43 9.83
CA THR A 356 -48.51 10.92 11.18
C THR A 356 -48.44 9.41 11.45
N ILE A 357 -47.56 8.70 10.74
CA ILE A 357 -46.80 7.51 11.25
C ILE A 357 -45.41 7.52 10.58
N ARG A 358 -44.54 8.50 10.91
CA ARG A 358 -43.35 8.78 10.10
C ARG A 358 -42.06 8.16 10.65
N ASP A 359 -41.74 8.33 11.93
CA ASP A 359 -40.37 8.04 12.39
C ASP A 359 -40.12 6.56 12.69
N LYS A 360 -41.06 5.88 13.38
CA LYS A 360 -40.98 4.43 13.62
C LYS A 360 -41.00 3.61 12.32
N LEU A 361 -41.77 4.08 11.34
CA LEU A 361 -41.87 3.47 10.01
C LEU A 361 -40.59 3.73 9.22
N THR A 362 -39.97 4.90 9.35
CA THR A 362 -38.67 5.22 8.73
C THR A 362 -37.56 4.28 9.25
N TYR A 363 -37.44 4.09 10.56
CA TYR A 363 -36.47 3.14 11.14
C TYR A 363 -36.70 1.72 10.67
N GLN A 364 -37.95 1.24 10.74
CA GLN A 364 -38.30 -0.10 10.27
C GLN A 364 -38.03 -0.27 8.77
N ASN A 365 -38.34 0.73 7.95
CA ASN A 365 -38.11 0.67 6.51
C ASN A 365 -36.62 0.62 6.16
N LEU A 366 -35.77 1.43 6.81
CA LEU A 366 -34.33 1.43 6.55
C LEU A 366 -33.66 0.15 7.05
N ARG A 367 -34.08 -0.35 8.20
CA ARG A 367 -33.63 -1.65 8.70
C ARG A 367 -34.05 -2.78 7.75
N LEU A 368 -35.30 -2.79 7.30
CA LEU A 368 -35.80 -3.76 6.32
C LEU A 368 -35.07 -3.64 4.98
N GLN A 369 -34.70 -2.44 4.56
CA GLN A 369 -33.95 -2.20 3.33
C GLN A 369 -32.52 -2.72 3.44
N ALA A 370 -31.85 -2.46 4.57
CA ALA A 370 -30.54 -3.05 4.86
C ALA A 370 -30.61 -4.59 4.91
N GLU A 371 -31.62 -5.14 5.58
CA GLU A 371 -31.87 -6.60 5.64
C GLU A 371 -32.16 -7.19 4.26
N LYS A 372 -32.93 -6.47 3.42
CA LYS A 372 -33.19 -6.86 2.03
C LYS A 372 -31.92 -6.87 1.19
N TRP A 373 -31.04 -5.88 1.33
CA TRP A 373 -29.77 -5.88 0.62
C TRP A 373 -28.86 -7.01 1.06
N VAL A 374 -28.82 -7.30 2.36
CA VAL A 374 -28.11 -8.47 2.90
C VAL A 374 -28.63 -9.76 2.25
N GLN A 375 -29.96 -9.91 2.11
CA GLN A 375 -30.59 -11.07 1.46
C GLN A 375 -30.30 -11.14 -0.05
N GLU A 376 -30.43 -10.04 -0.78
CA GLU A 376 -30.15 -9.97 -2.22
C GLU A 376 -28.69 -10.32 -2.52
N ALA A 377 -27.76 -9.85 -1.68
CA ALA A 377 -26.35 -10.22 -1.74
C ALA A 377 -26.13 -11.73 -1.46
N GLU A 378 -26.82 -12.31 -0.47
CA GLU A 378 -26.77 -13.74 -0.17
C GLU A 378 -27.28 -14.62 -1.31
N GLU A 379 -28.39 -14.24 -1.93
CA GLU A 379 -28.93 -14.96 -3.10
C GLU A 379 -28.02 -14.84 -4.32
N GLY A 380 -27.40 -13.68 -4.51
CA GLY A 380 -26.36 -13.50 -5.53
C GLY A 380 -25.15 -14.42 -5.29
N LEU A 381 -24.79 -14.61 -4.02
CA LEU A 381 -23.67 -15.46 -3.60
C LEU A 381 -23.97 -16.95 -3.81
N LYS A 382 -25.15 -17.43 -3.38
CA LYS A 382 -25.59 -18.82 -3.57
C LYS A 382 -25.65 -19.24 -5.04
N ARG A 383 -26.24 -18.40 -5.89
CA ARG A 383 -26.31 -18.66 -7.35
C ARG A 383 -24.92 -18.86 -7.96
N LYS A 384 -23.95 -18.03 -7.55
CA LYS A 384 -22.57 -18.14 -8.03
C LYS A 384 -21.83 -19.38 -7.48
N GLU A 385 -22.12 -19.83 -6.26
CA GLU A 385 -21.56 -21.09 -5.76
C GLU A 385 -22.03 -22.28 -6.59
N GLU A 386 -23.30 -22.27 -6.98
CA GLU A 386 -23.90 -23.31 -7.81
C GLU A 386 -23.31 -23.29 -9.23
N ASP A 387 -23.16 -22.11 -9.84
CA ASP A 387 -22.51 -21.96 -11.14
C ASP A 387 -21.05 -22.43 -11.12
N LEU A 388 -20.30 -22.13 -10.06
CA LEU A 388 -18.92 -22.57 -9.91
C LEU A 388 -18.81 -24.10 -9.72
N LYS A 389 -19.68 -24.68 -8.89
CA LYS A 389 -19.74 -26.14 -8.72
C LYS A 389 -20.03 -26.83 -10.04
N LYS A 390 -20.93 -26.27 -10.85
CA LYS A 390 -21.26 -26.78 -12.19
C LYS A 390 -20.09 -26.68 -13.16
N PHE A 391 -19.43 -25.52 -13.22
CA PHE A 391 -18.26 -25.30 -14.07
C PHE A 391 -17.08 -26.23 -13.72
N VAL A 392 -16.78 -26.41 -12.42
CA VAL A 392 -15.71 -27.33 -11.96
C VAL A 392 -16.06 -28.79 -12.29
N ALA A 393 -17.34 -29.18 -12.18
CA ALA A 393 -17.79 -30.52 -12.55
C ALA A 393 -17.64 -30.76 -14.07
N GLU A 394 -17.94 -29.76 -14.90
CA GLU A 394 -17.77 -29.81 -16.36
C GLU A 394 -16.29 -29.86 -16.79
N LEU A 395 -15.39 -29.20 -16.07
CA LEU A 395 -13.95 -29.29 -16.32
C LEU A 395 -13.39 -30.68 -15.96
N LYS A 396 -13.84 -31.25 -14.84
CA LYS A 396 -13.43 -32.61 -14.41
C LYS A 396 -13.94 -33.73 -15.31
N THR A 397 -14.97 -33.48 -16.11
CA THR A 397 -15.49 -34.45 -17.10
C THR A 397 -14.84 -34.30 -18.47
N LYS A 398 -14.07 -33.23 -18.71
CA LYS A 398 -13.35 -32.96 -19.96
C LYS A 398 -11.83 -33.21 -19.88
N MET A 399 -11.29 -33.43 -18.68
CA MET A 399 -9.96 -33.98 -18.42
C MET A 399 -10.06 -35.49 -18.21
#